data_AF-A0A4U3JYE1-F1
#
_entry.id   AF-A0A4U3JYE1-F1
#
_cell.length_a   1.000
_cell.length_b   1.000
_cell.length_c   1.000
_cell.angle_alpha   90.00
_cell.angle_beta   90.00
_cell.angle_gamma   90.00
#
_symmetry.space_group_name_H-M   'P 1'
#
loop_
_entity.id
_entity.type
_entity.pdbx_description
1 polymer ?
#
loop_
_entity_poly.entity_id
_entity_poly.type
_entity_poly.pdbx_seq_one_letter_code
_entity_poly.pdbx_strand_id
1 'polypeptide(L)'
;FQKEPWDFKITTNPWAPFMNVKGIEDYMLDLKAIFAEYDIMTVGEASGVSSKKAVEWTNDAGYLNMIFELEHNVREGKPGEERLNILGYKKVMARWQKHLGTEGWNALYVENHDNPRINSILGNETSHSAKAIGTIALLLRGTPFIYQGQEIGMVNYPFQQIDELDAKDSHNHYRLLIE
;
A
#
# COMPACT_ATOMS: atom_id res chain seq x y z
N PHE A 1 -16.92 20.56 -4.60
CA PHE A 1 -17.44 19.37 -3.91
C PHE A 1 -18.29 18.53 -4.85
N GLN A 2 -17.88 17.32 -5.21
CA GLN A 2 -18.72 16.16 -4.94
C GLN A 2 -17.97 14.85 -5.19
N LYS A 3 -17.74 14.14 -4.08
CA LYS A 3 -17.87 12.68 -4.03
C LYS A 3 -19.16 12.30 -4.76
N GLU A 4 -19.19 11.14 -5.42
CA GLU A 4 -20.41 10.65 -6.05
C GLU A 4 -21.60 10.75 -5.07
N PRO A 5 -22.81 11.06 -5.57
CA PRO A 5 -23.98 11.26 -4.72
C PRO A 5 -24.28 9.99 -3.92
N TRP A 6 -24.97 10.15 -2.79
CA TRP A 6 -25.25 9.06 -1.84
C TRP A 6 -25.99 7.85 -2.48
N ASP A 7 -26.64 8.06 -3.62
CA ASP A 7 -27.38 7.05 -4.39
C ASP A 7 -26.57 6.47 -5.57
N PHE A 8 -25.27 6.76 -5.65
CA PHE A 8 -24.40 6.22 -6.71
C PHE A 8 -24.38 4.69 -6.69
N LYS A 9 -24.72 4.09 -7.82
CA LYS A 9 -24.69 2.65 -8.00
C LYS A 9 -23.29 2.20 -8.37
N ILE A 10 -22.64 1.52 -7.44
CA ILE A 10 -21.35 0.84 -7.66
C ILE A 10 -21.49 -0.14 -8.82
N THR A 11 -20.61 -0.04 -9.82
CA THR A 11 -20.64 -0.88 -11.02
C THR A 11 -19.65 -2.03 -10.96
N THR A 12 -18.36 -1.74 -10.77
CA THR A 12 -17.28 -2.75 -10.82
C THR A 12 -16.25 -2.60 -9.72
N ASN A 13 -15.77 -1.38 -9.46
CA ASN A 13 -14.89 -1.08 -8.32
C ASN A 13 -15.67 -0.27 -7.28
N PRO A 14 -16.01 -0.85 -6.10
CA PRO A 14 -16.73 -0.14 -5.04
C PRO A 14 -15.98 1.07 -4.48
N TRP A 15 -14.66 1.12 -4.65
CA TRP A 15 -13.80 2.17 -4.11
C TRP A 15 -13.54 3.32 -5.08
N ALA A 16 -13.73 3.10 -6.38
CA ALA A 16 -13.45 4.11 -7.41
C ALA A 16 -14.17 5.46 -7.15
N PRO A 17 -15.43 5.50 -6.69
CA PRO A 17 -16.12 6.74 -6.31
C PRO A 17 -15.49 7.54 -5.17
N PHE A 18 -14.58 6.94 -4.41
CA PHE A 18 -14.01 7.49 -3.18
C PHE A 18 -12.49 7.71 -3.26
N MET A 19 -11.85 7.27 -4.35
CA MET A 19 -10.41 7.33 -4.54
C MET A 19 -10.00 8.56 -5.36
N ASN A 20 -9.24 9.49 -4.76
CA ASN A 20 -8.63 10.64 -5.43
C ASN A 20 -9.62 11.46 -6.29
N VAL A 21 -10.71 11.86 -5.65
CA VAL A 21 -11.85 12.55 -6.27
C VAL A 21 -11.64 14.06 -6.34
N LYS A 22 -12.28 14.72 -7.32
CA LYS A 22 -12.22 16.17 -7.48
C LYS A 22 -12.65 16.92 -6.21
N GLY A 23 -11.84 17.88 -5.79
CA GLY A 23 -12.05 18.69 -4.59
C GLY A 23 -11.33 18.14 -3.36
N ILE A 24 -10.61 17.02 -3.49
CA ILE A 24 -9.67 16.57 -2.45
C ILE A 24 -8.53 17.57 -2.27
N GLU A 25 -8.15 18.26 -3.36
CA GLU A 25 -7.05 19.20 -3.41
C GLU A 25 -7.23 20.36 -2.43
N ASP A 26 -8.46 20.88 -2.27
CA ASP A 26 -8.77 21.96 -1.32
C ASP A 26 -8.45 21.53 0.12
N TYR A 27 -8.86 20.32 0.51
CA TYR A 27 -8.55 19.77 1.83
C TYR A 27 -7.06 19.48 2.01
N MET A 28 -6.39 18.99 0.96
CA MET A 28 -4.96 18.72 1.02
C MET A 28 -4.14 20.01 1.12
N LEU A 29 -4.61 21.12 0.55
CA LEU A 29 -4.02 22.44 0.73
C LEU A 29 -4.21 22.96 2.16
N ASP A 30 -5.39 22.78 2.75
CA ASP A 30 -5.63 23.13 4.16
C ASP A 30 -4.72 22.32 5.10
N LEU A 31 -4.60 21.01 4.88
CA LEU A 31 -3.70 20.15 5.64
C LEU A 31 -2.23 20.55 5.45
N LYS A 32 -1.81 20.85 4.21
CA LYS A 32 -0.46 21.34 3.91
C LYS A 32 -0.14 22.60 4.70
N ALA A 33 -1.07 23.55 4.79
CA ALA A 33 -0.87 24.79 5.54
C ALA A 33 -0.59 24.51 7.02
N ILE A 34 -1.33 23.57 7.63
CA ILE A 34 -1.12 23.13 9.02
C ILE A 34 0.22 22.41 9.17
N PHE A 35 0.55 21.48 8.26
CA PHE A 35 1.80 20.73 8.33
C PHE A 35 3.03 21.63 8.17
N ALA A 36 2.92 22.71 7.38
CA ALA A 36 4.00 23.68 7.18
C ALA A 36 4.32 24.52 8.44
N GLU A 37 3.49 24.49 9.48
CA GLU A 37 3.78 25.13 10.77
C GLU A 37 4.81 24.34 11.61
N TYR A 38 5.18 23.12 11.20
CA TYR A 38 6.05 22.23 11.95
C TYR A 38 7.18 21.66 11.08
N ASP A 39 8.33 21.39 11.70
CA ASP A 39 9.41 20.60 11.08
C ASP A 39 9.10 19.11 11.24
N ILE A 40 8.23 18.60 10.36
CA ILE A 40 7.72 17.22 10.39
C ILE A 40 7.82 16.56 9.02
N MET A 41 7.84 15.23 9.05
CA MET A 41 7.67 14.39 7.86
C MET A 41 6.24 13.88 7.78
N THR A 42 5.63 14.00 6.60
CA THR A 42 4.27 13.56 6.30
C THR A 42 4.26 12.44 5.27
N VAL A 43 3.48 11.40 5.56
CA VAL A 43 3.22 10.29 4.63
C VAL A 43 1.72 10.01 4.64
N GLY A 44 1.13 9.91 3.45
CA GLY A 44 -0.29 9.56 3.28
C GLY A 44 -0.46 8.18 2.67
N GLU A 45 -1.41 7.39 3.15
CA GLU A 45 -1.88 6.22 2.42
C GLU A 45 -2.84 6.66 1.31
N ALA A 46 -2.41 6.58 0.06
CA ALA A 46 -3.08 7.22 -1.06
C ALA A 46 -3.32 6.25 -2.22
N SER A 47 -4.10 5.19 -1.96
CA SER A 47 -4.42 4.13 -2.93
C SER A 47 -5.01 4.62 -4.27
N GLY A 48 -5.62 5.81 -4.30
CA GLY A 48 -6.18 6.44 -5.50
C GLY A 48 -5.22 7.27 -6.36
N VAL A 49 -3.98 7.49 -5.90
CA VAL A 49 -3.02 8.34 -6.61
C VAL A 49 -2.11 7.48 -7.48
N SER A 50 -2.32 7.55 -8.80
CA SER A 50 -1.44 6.87 -9.75
C SER A 50 -0.02 7.43 -9.69
N SER A 51 0.99 6.60 -9.98
CA SER A 51 2.39 7.03 -10.11
C SER A 51 2.63 8.25 -11.03
N LYS A 52 1.78 8.50 -12.03
CA LYS A 52 1.89 9.69 -12.91
C LYS A 52 1.51 11.00 -12.21
N LYS A 53 0.63 10.93 -11.21
CA LYS A 53 0.18 12.07 -10.40
C LYS A 53 0.95 12.19 -9.08
N ALA A 54 1.66 11.14 -8.68
CA ALA A 54 2.35 11.09 -7.39
C ALA A 54 3.39 12.22 -7.22
N VAL A 55 4.02 12.68 -8.30
CA VAL A 55 4.95 13.84 -8.23
C VAL A 55 4.24 15.10 -7.78
N GLU A 56 3.04 15.39 -8.31
CA GLU A 56 2.24 16.56 -7.92
C GLU A 56 1.83 16.51 -6.44
N TRP A 57 1.74 15.30 -5.87
CA TRP A 57 1.43 15.09 -4.46
C TRP A 57 2.65 15.19 -3.54
N THR A 58 3.84 14.89 -4.04
CA THR A 58 5.04 14.61 -3.23
C THR A 58 6.25 15.49 -3.50
N ASN A 59 6.19 16.38 -4.49
CA ASN A 59 7.23 17.39 -4.70
C ASN A 59 7.10 18.54 -3.69
N ASP A 60 8.03 19.50 -3.72
CA ASP A 60 8.04 20.65 -2.78
C ASP A 60 6.75 21.50 -2.84
N ALA A 61 6.11 21.56 -4.01
CA ALA A 61 4.83 22.25 -4.21
C ALA A 61 3.61 21.38 -3.81
N GLY A 62 3.80 20.07 -3.64
CA GLY A 62 2.78 19.08 -3.35
C GLY A 62 2.29 19.12 -1.90
N TYR A 63 1.43 18.18 -1.55
CA TYR A 63 0.69 18.22 -0.29
C TYR A 63 1.38 17.48 0.87
N LEU A 64 2.15 16.44 0.55
CA LEU A 64 2.79 15.53 1.50
C LEU A 64 4.25 15.30 1.09
N ASN A 65 5.09 14.80 1.98
CA ASN A 65 6.46 14.45 1.60
C ASN A 65 6.52 13.15 0.79
N MET A 66 5.63 12.20 1.07
CA MET A 66 5.54 10.93 0.35
C MET A 66 4.15 10.30 0.49
N ILE A 67 3.89 9.27 -0.32
CA ILE A 67 2.66 8.48 -0.23
C ILE A 67 2.97 6.99 -0.24
N PHE A 68 2.17 6.21 0.50
CA PHE A 68 2.06 4.78 0.31
C PHE A 68 1.15 4.50 -0.88
N GLU A 69 1.69 3.78 -1.84
CA GLU A 69 0.96 3.22 -2.96
C GLU A 69 0.66 1.74 -2.69
N LEU A 70 -0.48 1.25 -3.14
CA LEU A 70 -0.91 -0.13 -2.91
C LEU A 70 -0.79 -0.99 -4.18
N GLU A 71 -0.39 -0.41 -5.31
CA GLU A 71 -0.37 -1.10 -6.60
C GLU A 71 0.64 -2.26 -6.61
N HIS A 72 1.69 -2.24 -5.78
CA HIS A 72 2.69 -3.32 -5.78
C HIS A 72 2.20 -4.62 -5.15
N ASN A 73 1.07 -4.58 -4.40
CA ASN A 73 0.42 -5.75 -3.81
C ASN A 73 -0.34 -6.59 -4.87
N VAL A 74 0.28 -6.82 -6.02
CA VAL A 74 -0.25 -7.66 -7.09
C VAL A 74 -0.19 -9.13 -6.70
N ARG A 75 -1.33 -9.65 -6.27
CA ARG A 75 -1.50 -11.06 -5.91
C ARG A 75 -2.02 -11.87 -7.09
N GLU A 76 -1.57 -13.10 -7.21
CA GLU A 76 -2.09 -14.08 -8.17
C GLU A 76 -2.21 -15.45 -7.51
N GLY A 77 -3.19 -16.23 -7.97
CA GLY A 77 -3.48 -17.54 -7.40
C GLY A 77 -4.97 -17.69 -7.09
N LYS A 78 -5.32 -18.81 -6.46
CA LYS A 78 -6.67 -19.05 -5.96
C LYS A 78 -6.83 -18.37 -4.59
N PRO A 79 -8.07 -17.99 -4.21
CA PRO A 79 -8.36 -17.56 -2.84
C PRO A 79 -7.79 -18.53 -1.79
N GLY A 80 -6.96 -18.02 -0.88
CA GLY A 80 -6.26 -18.79 0.16
C GLY A 80 -4.88 -19.33 -0.26
N GLU A 81 -4.53 -19.28 -1.55
CA GLU A 81 -3.25 -19.74 -2.10
C GLU A 81 -2.52 -18.60 -2.83
N GLU A 82 -2.95 -17.35 -2.67
CA GLU A 82 -2.39 -16.24 -3.41
C GLU A 82 -0.92 -15.98 -3.04
N ARG A 83 -0.11 -15.83 -4.08
CA ARG A 83 1.29 -15.40 -3.99
C ARG A 83 1.47 -14.04 -4.65
N LEU A 84 2.58 -13.38 -4.37
CA LEU A 84 2.92 -12.15 -5.08
C LEU A 84 3.30 -12.48 -6.53
N ASN A 85 2.67 -11.81 -7.50
CA ASN A 85 3.14 -11.82 -8.88
C ASN A 85 4.43 -11.00 -8.96
N ILE A 86 5.57 -11.69 -8.95
CA ILE A 86 6.90 -11.06 -8.97
C ILE A 86 7.13 -10.18 -10.20
N LEU A 87 6.61 -10.56 -11.37
CA LEU A 87 6.77 -9.76 -12.58
C LEU A 87 5.91 -8.48 -12.50
N GLY A 88 4.69 -8.58 -11.98
CA GLY A 88 3.82 -7.44 -11.72
C GLY A 88 4.44 -6.50 -10.70
N TYR A 89 4.93 -7.02 -9.57
CA TYR A 89 5.62 -6.26 -8.53
C TYR A 89 6.81 -5.48 -9.13
N LYS A 90 7.68 -6.17 -9.88
CA LYS A 90 8.82 -5.54 -10.56
C LYS A 90 8.37 -4.41 -11.49
N LYS A 91 7.31 -4.62 -12.29
CA LYS A 91 6.77 -3.60 -13.20
C LYS A 91 6.27 -2.38 -12.45
N VAL A 92 5.52 -2.58 -11.37
CA VAL A 92 4.98 -1.51 -10.53
C VAL A 92 6.11 -0.73 -9.90
N MET A 93 7.02 -1.38 -9.18
CA MET A 93 8.15 -0.73 -8.51
C MET A 93 9.03 0.05 -9.50
N ALA A 94 9.37 -0.55 -10.64
CA ALA A 94 10.16 0.14 -11.67
C ALA A 94 9.44 1.37 -12.24
N ARG A 95 8.12 1.30 -12.43
CA ARG A 95 7.31 2.41 -12.92
C ARG A 95 7.25 3.54 -11.88
N TRP A 96 7.05 3.23 -10.59
CA TRP A 96 7.06 4.22 -9.51
C TRP A 96 8.42 4.90 -9.36
N GLN A 97 9.50 4.13 -9.33
CA GLN A 97 10.87 4.68 -9.32
C GLN A 97 11.12 5.61 -10.52
N LYS A 98 10.67 5.22 -11.72
CA LYS A 98 10.82 6.04 -12.93
C LYS A 98 10.00 7.32 -12.89
N HIS A 99 8.72 7.24 -12.51
CA HIS A 99 7.83 8.39 -12.55
C HIS A 99 8.14 9.42 -11.47
N LEU A 100 8.47 9.00 -10.24
CA LEU A 100 8.85 9.95 -9.19
C LEU A 100 10.25 10.51 -9.44
N GLY A 101 11.13 9.74 -10.11
CA GLY A 101 12.41 10.23 -10.61
C GLY A 101 13.20 10.98 -9.55
N THR A 102 13.54 12.23 -9.81
CA THR A 102 14.17 13.16 -8.86
C THR A 102 13.20 14.20 -8.29
N GLU A 103 11.95 14.22 -8.75
CA GLU A 103 10.98 15.28 -8.46
C GLU A 103 10.01 14.92 -7.33
N GLY A 104 9.77 13.63 -7.10
CA GLY A 104 8.98 13.12 -5.97
C GLY A 104 9.80 12.23 -5.03
N TRP A 105 9.15 11.71 -3.98
CA TRP A 105 9.76 10.81 -3.00
C TRP A 105 8.88 9.59 -2.70
N ASN A 106 9.44 8.38 -2.82
CA ASN A 106 8.70 7.13 -2.57
C ASN A 106 8.72 6.80 -1.07
N ALA A 107 7.57 6.37 -0.54
CA ALA A 107 7.51 5.57 0.68
C ALA A 107 7.63 4.10 0.30
N LEU A 108 8.75 3.46 0.67
CA LEU A 108 9.07 2.10 0.29
C LEU A 108 8.64 1.15 1.41
N TYR A 109 7.65 0.30 1.17
CA TYR A 109 7.26 -0.77 2.08
C TYR A 109 7.01 -2.06 1.31
N VAL A 110 7.13 -3.17 2.03
CA VAL A 110 6.76 -4.51 1.53
C VAL A 110 5.89 -5.29 2.53
N GLU A 111 5.76 -4.77 3.75
CA GLU A 111 4.88 -5.27 4.81
C GLU A 111 4.25 -4.08 5.56
N ASN A 112 3.04 -4.30 6.06
CA ASN A 112 2.36 -3.44 7.03
C ASN A 112 1.37 -4.31 7.83
N HIS A 113 0.48 -3.69 8.60
CA HIS A 113 -0.48 -4.41 9.43
C HIS A 113 -1.66 -5.00 8.64
N ASP A 114 -1.94 -4.50 7.43
CA ASP A 114 -3.04 -4.97 6.58
C ASP A 114 -2.63 -6.09 5.62
N ASN A 115 -1.32 -6.32 5.47
CA ASN A 115 -0.78 -7.32 4.56
C ASN A 115 -0.13 -8.50 5.30
N PRO A 116 -0.27 -9.73 4.79
CA PRO A 116 0.51 -10.88 5.24
C PRO A 116 2.02 -10.66 5.10
N ARG A 117 2.79 -11.51 5.79
CA ARG A 117 4.26 -11.48 5.79
C ARG A 117 4.82 -11.72 4.40
N ILE A 118 5.69 -10.82 3.94
CA ILE A 118 6.23 -10.85 2.58
C ILE A 118 7.08 -12.09 2.35
N ASN A 119 7.73 -12.61 3.39
CA ASN A 119 8.56 -13.81 3.28
C ASN A 119 7.73 -15.08 2.97
N SER A 120 6.45 -15.10 3.35
CA SER A 120 5.51 -16.17 2.99
C SER A 120 4.91 -15.97 1.60
N ILE A 121 4.61 -14.72 1.23
CA ILE A 121 3.87 -14.40 0.00
C ILE A 121 4.76 -14.27 -1.24
N LEU A 122 5.94 -13.67 -1.09
CA LEU A 122 6.94 -13.54 -2.16
C LEU A 122 8.08 -14.55 -1.96
N GLY A 123 8.57 -14.68 -0.73
CA GLY A 123 9.69 -15.55 -0.38
C GLY A 123 9.34 -17.02 -0.28
N ASN A 124 10.25 -17.79 0.33
CA ASN A 124 10.05 -19.20 0.64
C ASN A 124 10.28 -19.47 2.13
N GLU A 125 10.00 -18.48 2.99
CA GLU A 125 10.09 -18.60 4.45
C GLU A 125 11.51 -18.88 4.98
N THR A 126 12.54 -18.74 4.15
CA THR A 126 13.94 -18.88 4.57
C THR A 126 14.54 -17.53 4.96
N SER A 127 15.65 -17.57 5.70
CA SER A 127 16.44 -16.37 5.98
C SER A 127 17.09 -15.78 4.71
N HIS A 128 17.34 -16.61 3.68
CA HIS A 128 17.89 -16.16 2.41
C HIS A 128 16.86 -15.35 1.61
N SER A 129 15.60 -15.81 1.54
CA SER A 129 14.54 -15.03 0.90
C SER A 129 14.22 -13.75 1.65
N ALA A 130 14.18 -13.78 2.98
CA ALA A 130 14.00 -12.58 3.80
C ALA A 130 15.07 -11.52 3.50
N LYS A 131 16.35 -11.93 3.44
CA LYS A 131 17.46 -11.03 3.09
C LYS A 131 17.35 -10.49 1.66
N ALA A 132 16.99 -11.33 0.69
CA ALA A 132 16.82 -10.89 -0.69
C ALA A 132 15.71 -9.83 -0.82
N ILE A 133 14.60 -10.01 -0.11
CA ILE A 133 13.51 -9.04 -0.07
C ILE A 133 13.95 -7.75 0.63
N GLY A 134 14.66 -7.86 1.77
CA GLY A 134 15.26 -6.71 2.45
C GLY A 134 16.19 -5.90 1.54
N THR A 135 17.02 -6.55 0.74
CA THR A 135 17.88 -5.90 -0.26
C THR A 135 17.06 -5.10 -1.28
N ILE A 136 15.93 -5.65 -1.75
CA ILE A 136 15.04 -4.92 -2.67
C ILE A 136 14.44 -3.69 -1.97
N ALA A 137 13.93 -3.84 -0.75
CA ALA A 137 13.26 -2.74 -0.03
C ALA A 137 14.23 -1.61 0.34
N LEU A 138 15.48 -1.92 0.71
CA LEU A 138 16.45 -0.96 1.25
C LEU A 138 17.33 -0.29 0.19
N LEU A 139 17.43 -0.85 -1.03
CA LEU A 139 18.32 -0.33 -2.08
C LEU A 139 17.60 0.48 -3.18
N LEU A 140 16.30 0.75 -3.01
CA LEU A 140 15.54 1.63 -3.91
C LEU A 140 15.58 3.07 -3.42
N ARG A 141 15.32 4.04 -4.33
CA ARG A 141 15.26 5.46 -3.97
C ARG A 141 13.94 5.77 -3.25
N GLY A 142 14.03 6.15 -1.99
CA GLY A 142 12.90 6.56 -1.15
C GLY A 142 13.20 6.38 0.32
N THR A 143 12.17 6.49 1.15
CA THR A 143 12.24 6.19 2.59
C THR A 143 11.74 4.77 2.84
N PRO A 144 12.59 3.84 3.33
CA PRO A 144 12.15 2.50 3.68
C PRO A 144 11.36 2.48 4.99
N PHE A 145 10.27 1.73 5.00
CA PHE A 145 9.47 1.38 6.15
C PHE A 145 9.64 -0.11 6.43
N ILE A 146 9.97 -0.43 7.68
CA ILE A 146 10.14 -1.81 8.16
C ILE A 146 9.01 -2.07 9.16
N TYR A 147 8.23 -3.12 8.90
CA TYR A 147 7.17 -3.54 9.81
C TYR A 147 7.71 -4.48 10.88
N GLN A 148 7.18 -4.40 12.10
CA GLN A 148 7.67 -5.20 13.24
C GLN A 148 7.66 -6.70 12.93
N GLY A 149 8.80 -7.35 13.10
CA GLY A 149 8.99 -8.77 12.78
C GLY A 149 9.57 -9.04 11.39
N GLN A 150 9.52 -8.07 10.48
CA GLN A 150 10.12 -8.19 9.15
C GLN A 150 11.65 -8.32 9.26
N GLU A 151 12.27 -7.61 10.20
CA GLU A 151 13.72 -7.59 10.44
C GLU A 151 14.28 -8.94 10.91
N ILE A 152 13.44 -9.77 11.53
CA ILE A 152 13.77 -11.15 11.94
C ILE A 152 13.20 -12.20 10.99
N GLY A 153 12.59 -11.79 9.87
CA GLY A 153 12.07 -12.68 8.84
C GLY A 153 10.81 -13.46 9.25
N MET A 154 9.93 -12.85 10.06
CA MET A 154 8.65 -13.46 10.44
C MET A 154 7.85 -13.94 9.21
N VAL A 155 7.11 -15.02 9.42
CA VAL A 155 6.28 -15.69 8.42
C VAL A 155 4.83 -15.68 8.86
N ASN A 156 3.90 -16.00 7.95
CA ASN A 156 2.50 -16.12 8.28
C ASN A 156 2.27 -17.16 9.37
N TYR A 157 1.30 -16.90 10.25
CA TYR A 157 0.87 -17.87 11.24
C TYR A 157 -0.09 -18.88 10.60
N PRO A 158 0.05 -20.19 10.85
CA PRO A 158 -0.79 -21.22 10.24
C PRO A 158 -2.12 -21.39 11.00
N PHE A 159 -2.97 -20.37 10.97
CA PHE A 159 -4.32 -20.44 11.55
C PHE A 159 -5.09 -21.65 11.00
N GLN A 160 -5.76 -22.38 11.89
CA GLN A 160 -6.53 -23.59 11.58
C GLN A 160 -8.04 -23.35 11.69
N GLN A 161 -8.45 -22.38 12.50
CA GLN A 161 -9.87 -22.11 12.78
C GLN A 161 -10.16 -20.61 12.79
N ILE A 162 -11.39 -20.23 12.42
CA ILE A 162 -11.80 -18.82 12.33
C ILE A 162 -11.79 -18.10 13.69
N ASP A 163 -11.97 -18.82 14.79
CA ASP A 163 -11.95 -18.29 16.16
C ASP A 163 -10.55 -17.94 16.66
N GLU A 164 -9.50 -18.41 15.99
CA GLU A 164 -8.12 -18.00 16.24
C GLU A 164 -7.79 -16.62 15.64
N LEU A 165 -8.61 -16.13 14.69
CA LEU A 165 -8.41 -14.82 14.06
C LEU A 165 -9.12 -13.71 14.83
N ASP A 166 -8.38 -12.67 15.19
CA ASP A 166 -8.92 -11.40 15.67
C ASP A 166 -9.01 -10.37 14.53
N ALA A 167 -9.86 -10.67 13.54
CA ALA A 167 -10.04 -9.84 12.35
C ALA A 167 -11.51 -9.84 11.92
N LYS A 168 -12.23 -8.75 12.21
CA LYS A 168 -13.67 -8.64 11.92
C LYS A 168 -14.00 -8.88 10.44
N ASP A 169 -13.16 -8.38 9.54
CA ASP A 169 -13.36 -8.55 8.10
C ASP A 169 -13.21 -10.01 7.68
N SER A 170 -12.27 -10.76 8.27
CA SER A 170 -12.13 -12.20 8.06
C SER A 170 -13.35 -12.97 8.58
N HIS A 171 -13.87 -12.61 9.77
CA HIS A 171 -15.11 -13.20 10.31
C HIS A 171 -16.31 -12.93 9.40
N ASN A 172 -16.45 -11.72 8.88
CA ASN A 172 -17.51 -11.37 7.93
C ASN A 172 -17.38 -12.14 6.62
N HIS A 173 -16.16 -12.21 6.06
CA HIS A 173 -15.91 -12.94 4.82
C HIS A 173 -16.18 -14.44 4.98
N TYR A 174 -15.74 -15.04 6.10
CA TYR A 174 -16.01 -16.43 6.43
C TYR A 174 -17.51 -16.73 6.47
N ARG A 175 -18.32 -15.87 7.10
CA ARG A 175 -19.79 -16.01 7.14
C ARG A 175 -20.40 -16.01 5.73
N LEU A 176 -19.96 -15.10 4.86
CA LEU A 176 -20.45 -15.01 3.48
C LEU A 176 -20.08 -16.22 2.61
N LEU A 177 -19.01 -16.94 2.96
CA LEU A 177 -18.57 -18.13 2.20
C LEU A 177 -19.30 -19.42 2.60
N ILE A 178 -19.91 -19.45 3.79
CA ILE A 178 -20.65 -20.61 4.29
C ILE A 178 -22.17 -20.49 4.11
N GLU A 179 -22.66 -19.32 3.67
CA GLU A 179 -24.05 -19.08 3.22
C GLU A 179 -24.24 -19.52 1.76
#